data_AF-A0A834L4Z8-F1
#
_entry.id   AF-A0A834L4Z8-F1
#
_cell.length_a   1.000
_cell.length_b   1.000
_cell.length_c   1.000
_cell.angle_alpha   90.00
_cell.angle_beta   90.00
_cell.angle_gamma   90.00
#
_symmetry.space_group_name_H-M   'P 1'
#
loop_
_entity.id
_entity.type
_entity.pdbx_description
1 polymer ?
#
loop_
_entity_poly.entity_id
_entity_poly.type
_entity_poly.pdbx_seq_one_letter_code
_entity_poly.pdbx_strand_id
1 'polypeptide(L)'
;MEYLSVEQLKVKYKENSLTLGKQVKLVQYNETKAGQILVSYVLFVAVMFSLITSSSSSSFILQRIRWVLLSQILLISASFWLAITMVIKRLVGAKYHYELSLMVRQMLLEEILTVQNGQMKSPEQQQAGGRLAKPDPVRLRQWYTNLFAILSPLIAFTVLTLYACIVILLDGK
;
A
#
# COMPACT_ATOMS: atom_id res chain seq x y z
N MET A 1 34.73 21.99 7.38
CA MET A 1 33.60 21.17 7.86
C MET A 1 33.40 21.54 9.32
N GLU A 2 32.30 22.21 9.66
CA GLU A 2 31.91 22.39 11.06
C GLU A 2 31.50 21.05 11.64
N TYR A 3 32.16 20.62 12.71
CA TYR A 3 31.72 19.47 13.49
C TYR A 3 30.41 19.87 14.19
N LEU A 4 29.30 19.18 13.87
CA LEU A 4 28.07 19.36 14.63
C LEU A 4 28.32 18.95 16.08
N SER A 5 27.91 19.80 17.03
CA SER A 5 28.02 19.47 18.44
C SER A 5 27.08 18.30 18.80
N VAL A 6 27.41 17.57 19.86
CA VAL A 6 26.59 16.44 20.35
C VAL A 6 25.15 16.91 20.65
N GLU A 7 24.97 18.14 21.12
CA GLU A 7 23.66 18.74 21.32
C GLU A 7 22.87 18.88 20.01
N GLN A 8 23.51 19.31 18.93
CA GLN A 8 22.86 19.44 17.63
C GLN A 8 22.43 18.07 17.07
N LEU A 9 23.24 17.01 17.25
CA LEU A 9 22.84 15.64 16.90
C LEU A 9 21.62 15.16 17.70
N LYS A 10 21.59 15.44 19.02
CA LYS A 10 20.43 15.08 19.87
C LYS A 10 19.16 15.80 19.43
N VAL A 11 19.24 17.08 19.07
CA VAL A 11 18.11 17.86 18.54
C VAL A 11 17.62 17.25 17.22
N LYS A 12 18.53 16.97 16.28
CA LYS A 12 18.20 16.37 14.98
C LYS A 12 17.58 14.98 15.12
N TYR A 13 18.07 14.17 16.06
CA TYR A 13 17.49 12.87 16.38
C TYR A 13 16.05 12.99 16.91
N LYS A 14 15.80 13.95 17.82
CA LYS A 14 14.47 14.20 18.37
C LYS A 14 13.50 14.66 17.28
N GLU A 15 13.92 15.55 16.39
CA GLU A 15 13.14 16.01 15.25
C GLU A 15 12.80 14.86 14.29
N ASN A 16 13.78 14.03 13.92
CA ASN A 16 13.55 12.84 13.10
C ASN A 16 12.57 11.87 13.76
N SER A 17 12.61 11.69 15.07
CA SER A 17 11.68 10.82 15.80
C SER A 17 10.23 11.30 15.72
N LEU A 18 10.01 12.63 15.78
CA LEU A 18 8.69 13.24 15.63
C LEU A 18 8.16 13.06 14.21
N THR A 19 9.01 13.28 13.20
CA THR A 19 8.65 13.08 11.79
C THR A 19 8.30 11.62 11.49
N LEU A 20 9.09 10.68 12.03
CA LEU A 20 8.81 9.25 11.91
C LEU A 20 7.46 8.89 12.54
N GLY A 21 7.16 9.43 13.73
CA GLY A 21 5.88 9.22 14.41
C GLY A 21 4.68 9.68 13.56
N LYS A 22 4.80 10.82 12.87
CA LYS A 22 3.78 11.30 11.93
C LYS A 22 3.61 10.36 10.73
N GLN A 23 4.71 9.87 10.15
CA GLN A 23 4.67 8.93 9.03
C GLN A 23 4.03 7.59 9.42
N VAL A 24 4.36 7.04 10.59
CA VAL A 24 3.75 5.79 11.09
C VAL A 24 2.22 5.93 11.19
N LYS A 25 1.74 7.04 11.76
CA LYS A 25 0.30 7.32 11.84
C LYS A 25 -0.35 7.44 10.46
N LEU A 26 0.32 8.07 9.49
CA LEU A 26 -0.19 8.18 8.11
C LEU A 26 -0.26 6.80 7.42
N VAL A 27 0.73 5.93 7.64
CA VAL A 27 0.72 4.56 7.11
C VAL A 27 -0.44 3.77 7.70
N GLN A 28 -0.60 3.77 9.02
CA GLN A 28 -1.71 3.07 9.70
C GLN A 28 -3.09 3.59 9.26
N TYR A 29 -3.23 4.90 9.11
CA TYR A 29 -4.47 5.51 8.61
C TYR A 29 -4.78 5.05 7.18
N ASN A 30 -3.79 5.06 6.28
CA ASN A 30 -3.97 4.61 4.90
C ASN A 30 -4.26 3.10 4.81
N GLU A 31 -3.64 2.30 5.67
CA GLU A 31 -3.90 0.85 5.78
C GLU A 31 -5.34 0.58 6.22
N THR A 32 -5.80 1.28 7.26
CA THR A 32 -7.19 1.17 7.74
C THR A 32 -8.18 1.59 6.66
N LYS A 33 -7.90 2.70 5.95
CA LYS A 33 -8.73 3.19 4.85
C LYS A 33 -8.77 2.23 3.67
N ALA A 34 -7.65 1.59 3.35
CA ALA A 34 -7.58 0.54 2.32
C ALA A 34 -8.46 -0.66 2.70
N GLY A 35 -8.38 -1.10 3.97
CA GLY A 35 -9.23 -2.16 4.51
C GLY A 35 -10.72 -1.81 4.42
N GLN A 36 -11.10 -0.59 4.78
CA GLN A 36 -12.50 -0.13 4.67
C GLN A 36 -13.01 -0.13 3.22
N ILE A 37 -12.19 0.31 2.26
CA ILE A 37 -12.53 0.28 0.82
C ILE A 37 -12.68 -1.16 0.33
N LEU A 38 -11.83 -2.08 0.81
CA LEU A 38 -11.92 -3.50 0.46
C LEU A 38 -13.22 -4.12 0.98
N VAL A 39 -13.55 -3.89 2.26
CA VAL A 39 -14.78 -4.41 2.88
C VAL A 39 -16.02 -3.86 2.18
N SER A 40 -16.06 -2.56 1.88
CA SER A 40 -17.21 -1.96 1.19
C SER A 40 -17.37 -2.50 -0.23
N TYR A 41 -16.28 -2.75 -0.96
CA TYR A 41 -16.32 -3.37 -2.28
C TYR A 41 -16.88 -4.80 -2.23
N VAL A 42 -16.40 -5.64 -1.30
CA VAL A 42 -16.88 -7.04 -1.16
C VAL A 42 -18.36 -7.08 -0.83
N LEU A 43 -18.83 -6.24 0.11
CA LEU A 43 -20.24 -6.14 0.45
C LEU A 43 -21.08 -5.69 -0.74
N PHE A 44 -20.61 -4.69 -1.49
CA PHE A 44 -21.31 -4.20 -2.67
C PHE A 44 -21.44 -5.30 -3.74
N VAL A 45 -20.36 -6.03 -4.04
CA VAL A 45 -20.38 -7.15 -4.99
C VAL A 45 -21.37 -8.23 -4.55
N ALA A 46 -21.39 -8.58 -3.25
CA ALA A 46 -22.32 -9.57 -2.72
C ALA A 46 -23.81 -9.15 -2.85
N VAL A 47 -24.12 -7.86 -2.61
CA VAL A 47 -25.47 -7.32 -2.79
C VAL A 47 -25.87 -7.38 -4.26
N MET A 48 -25.00 -6.93 -5.18
CA MET A 48 -25.28 -6.97 -6.61
C MET A 48 -25.50 -8.39 -7.12
N PHE A 49 -24.67 -9.34 -6.66
CA PHE A 49 -24.82 -10.75 -7.01
C PHE A 49 -26.16 -11.34 -6.51
N SER A 50 -26.59 -10.98 -5.30
CA SER A 50 -27.88 -11.39 -4.74
C SER A 50 -29.07 -10.81 -5.53
N LEU A 51 -28.95 -9.56 -6.01
CA LEU A 51 -29.97 -8.94 -6.87
C LEU A 51 -30.07 -9.62 -8.23
N ILE A 52 -28.94 -10.03 -8.82
CA ILE A 52 -28.91 -10.77 -10.09
C ILE A 52 -29.56 -12.14 -9.92
N THR A 53 -29.22 -12.86 -8.84
CA THR A 53 -29.68 -14.23 -8.59
C THR A 53 -31.18 -14.31 -8.28
N SER A 54 -31.74 -13.31 -7.58
CA SER A 54 -33.17 -13.27 -7.24
C SER A 54 -34.08 -12.91 -8.42
N SER A 55 -33.53 -12.36 -9.51
CA SER A 55 -34.27 -11.97 -10.71
C SER A 55 -34.44 -13.15 -11.68
N SER A 56 -35.33 -14.09 -11.36
CA SER A 56 -35.59 -15.31 -12.16
C SER A 56 -36.68 -15.17 -13.24
N SER A 57 -37.32 -14.01 -13.40
CA SER A 57 -38.46 -13.86 -14.32
C SER A 57 -38.04 -13.46 -15.75
N SER A 58 -38.43 -14.25 -16.74
CA SER A 58 -37.99 -14.19 -18.15
C SER A 58 -38.59 -13.03 -18.98
N SER A 59 -38.81 -11.86 -18.39
CA SER A 59 -39.33 -10.71 -19.15
C SER A 59 -38.23 -9.99 -19.92
N PHE A 60 -38.54 -9.47 -21.11
CA PHE A 60 -37.63 -8.66 -21.94
C PHE A 60 -37.10 -7.42 -21.19
N ILE A 61 -37.91 -6.89 -20.25
CA ILE A 61 -37.54 -5.78 -19.36
C ILE A 61 -36.41 -6.20 -18.40
N LEU A 62 -36.47 -7.41 -17.84
CA LEU A 62 -35.40 -7.94 -16.99
C LEU A 62 -34.08 -8.13 -17.75
N GLN A 63 -34.12 -8.51 -19.02
CA GLN A 63 -32.91 -8.64 -19.83
C GLN A 63 -32.19 -7.30 -20.03
N ARG A 64 -32.93 -6.21 -20.25
CA ARG A 64 -32.33 -4.86 -20.38
C ARG A 64 -31.72 -4.38 -19.05
N ILE A 65 -32.41 -4.62 -17.95
CA ILE A 65 -31.93 -4.29 -16.59
C ILE A 65 -30.64 -5.07 -16.28
N ARG A 66 -30.58 -6.35 -16.65
CA ARG A 66 -29.41 -7.23 -16.48
C ARG A 66 -28.13 -6.68 -17.14
N TRP A 67 -28.22 -6.15 -18.37
CA TRP A 67 -27.06 -5.53 -19.05
C TRP A 67 -26.61 -4.22 -18.38
N VAL A 68 -27.55 -3.43 -17.87
CA VAL A 68 -27.23 -2.21 -17.10
C VAL A 68 -26.50 -2.57 -15.81
N LEU A 69 -26.95 -3.60 -15.09
CA LEU A 69 -26.29 -4.10 -13.89
C LEU A 69 -24.87 -4.62 -14.19
N LEU A 70 -24.68 -5.35 -15.30
CA LEU A 70 -23.35 -5.80 -15.73
C LEU A 70 -22.41 -4.61 -16.01
N SER A 71 -22.89 -3.60 -16.74
CA SER A 71 -22.13 -2.38 -17.02
C SER A 71 -21.76 -1.66 -15.73
N GLN A 72 -22.67 -1.61 -14.74
CA GLN A 72 -22.42 -0.99 -13.45
C GLN A 72 -21.37 -1.76 -12.64
N ILE A 73 -21.41 -3.10 -12.65
CA ILE A 73 -20.40 -3.96 -11.99
C ILE A 73 -19.02 -3.72 -12.61
N LEU A 74 -18.93 -3.66 -13.94
CA LEU A 74 -17.67 -3.37 -14.65
C LEU A 74 -17.11 -2.00 -14.26
N LEU A 75 -17.95 -0.96 -14.24
CA LEU A 75 -17.54 0.40 -13.89
C LEU A 75 -17.03 0.49 -12.44
N ILE A 76 -17.71 -0.18 -11.52
CA ILE A 76 -17.35 -0.20 -10.10
C ILE A 76 -16.07 -1.02 -9.88
N SER A 77 -15.92 -2.15 -10.57
CA SER A 77 -14.68 -2.94 -10.55
C SER A 77 -13.50 -2.10 -11.07
N ALA A 78 -13.65 -1.41 -12.20
CA ALA A 78 -12.61 -0.54 -12.74
C ALA A 78 -12.25 0.60 -11.76
N SER A 79 -13.27 1.23 -11.17
CA SER A 79 -13.08 2.29 -10.16
C SER A 79 -12.35 1.77 -8.92
N PHE A 80 -12.67 0.56 -8.48
CA PHE A 80 -11.99 -0.12 -7.38
C PHE A 80 -10.52 -0.42 -7.70
N TRP A 81 -10.22 -0.91 -8.91
CA TRP A 81 -8.84 -1.12 -9.37
C TRP A 81 -8.03 0.18 -9.45
N LEU A 82 -8.64 1.29 -9.85
CA LEU A 82 -7.99 2.60 -9.82
C LEU A 82 -7.72 3.05 -8.37
N ALA A 83 -8.70 2.89 -7.47
CA ALA A 83 -8.52 3.24 -6.08
C ALA A 83 -7.42 2.41 -5.40
N ILE A 84 -7.41 1.09 -5.61
CA ILE A 84 -6.42 0.20 -4.99
C ILE A 84 -5.01 0.47 -5.51
N THR A 85 -4.85 0.73 -6.82
CA THR A 85 -3.55 1.08 -7.40
C THR A 85 -3.02 2.43 -6.88
N MET A 86 -3.89 3.42 -6.70
CA MET A 86 -3.51 4.69 -6.05
C MET A 86 -3.07 4.48 -4.59
N VAL A 87 -3.80 3.66 -3.82
CA VAL A 87 -3.45 3.32 -2.44
C VAL A 87 -2.11 2.59 -2.39
N ILE A 88 -1.91 1.58 -3.24
CA ILE A 88 -0.64 0.84 -3.34
C ILE A 88 0.50 1.81 -3.64
N LYS A 89 0.39 2.66 -4.66
CA LYS A 89 1.44 3.63 -5.00
C LYS A 89 1.79 4.53 -3.81
N ARG A 90 0.80 5.02 -3.07
CA ARG A 90 1.01 5.81 -1.86
C ARG A 90 1.67 5.01 -0.75
N LEU A 91 1.29 3.75 -0.57
CA LEU A 91 1.83 2.87 0.46
C LEU A 91 3.28 2.45 0.15
N VAL A 92 3.60 2.18 -1.11
CA VAL A 92 4.98 1.98 -1.61
C VAL A 92 5.83 3.22 -1.29
N GLY A 93 5.35 4.41 -1.67
CA GLY A 93 6.09 5.66 -1.42
C GLY A 93 6.29 5.92 0.06
N ALA A 94 5.24 5.77 0.87
CA ALA A 94 5.32 5.96 2.31
C ALA A 94 6.29 4.96 2.97
N LYS A 95 6.24 3.69 2.57
CA LYS A 95 7.15 2.65 3.09
C LYS A 95 8.60 2.91 2.69
N TYR A 96 8.85 3.35 1.46
CA TYR A 96 10.18 3.75 1.00
C TYR A 96 10.75 4.88 1.86
N HIS A 97 9.97 5.94 2.10
CA HIS A 97 10.38 7.05 2.96
C HIS A 97 10.58 6.61 4.42
N TYR A 98 9.78 5.69 4.91
CA TYR A 98 9.91 5.14 6.24
C TYR A 98 11.21 4.35 6.41
N GLU A 99 11.53 3.44 5.47
CA GLU A 99 12.79 2.68 5.51
C GLU A 99 14.01 3.59 5.39
N LEU A 100 13.95 4.61 4.51
CA LEU A 100 15.01 5.61 4.41
C LEU A 100 15.21 6.36 5.73
N SER A 101 14.12 6.77 6.37
CA SER A 101 14.14 7.51 7.64
C SER A 101 14.69 6.64 8.79
N LEU A 102 14.36 5.35 8.80
CA LEU A 102 14.88 4.39 9.77
C LEU A 102 16.39 4.18 9.60
N MET A 103 16.86 4.10 8.36
CA MET A 103 18.28 3.98 8.05
C MET A 103 19.08 5.22 8.49
N VAL A 104 18.58 6.43 8.18
CA VAL A 104 19.19 7.69 8.64
C VAL A 104 19.27 7.73 10.16
N ARG A 105 18.26 7.22 10.86
CA ARG A 105 18.26 7.14 12.32
C ARG A 105 19.32 6.18 12.86
N GLN A 106 19.52 5.03 12.22
CA GLN A 106 20.57 4.08 12.59
C GLN A 106 21.97 4.68 12.38
N MET A 107 22.20 5.36 11.26
CA MET A 107 23.45 6.07 10.99
C MET A 107 23.75 7.14 12.05
N LEU A 108 22.75 7.98 12.39
CA LEU A 108 22.90 9.00 13.44
C LEU A 108 23.19 8.38 14.81
N LEU A 109 22.56 7.25 15.14
CA LEU A 109 22.78 6.57 16.42
C LEU A 109 24.21 6.03 16.51
N GLU A 110 24.70 5.40 15.44
CA GLU A 110 26.06 4.89 15.38
C GLU A 110 27.08 6.03 15.48
N GLU A 111 26.83 7.17 14.83
CA GLU A 111 27.67 8.36 14.92
C GLU A 111 27.73 8.89 16.36
N ILE A 112 26.59 9.02 17.06
CA ILE A 112 26.55 9.42 18.46
C ILE A 112 27.37 8.47 19.34
N LEU A 113 27.24 7.15 19.15
CA LEU A 113 27.98 6.15 19.92
C LEU A 113 29.50 6.23 19.67
N THR A 114 29.91 6.45 18.42
CA THR A 114 31.34 6.58 18.07
C THR A 114 31.96 7.83 18.70
N VAL A 115 31.25 8.98 18.66
CA VAL A 115 31.69 10.22 19.29
C VAL A 115 31.75 10.08 20.81
N GLN A 116 30.76 9.42 21.42
CA GLN A 116 30.71 9.20 22.86
C GLN A 116 31.84 8.28 23.37
N ASN A 117 32.23 7.29 22.58
CA ASN A 117 33.32 6.36 22.92
C ASN A 117 34.72 6.91 22.64
N GLY A 118 34.85 8.16 22.18
CA GLY A 118 36.14 8.78 21.86
C GLY A 118 36.85 8.17 20.64
N GLN A 119 36.19 7.28 19.90
CA GLN A 119 36.69 6.74 18.65
C GLN A 119 36.27 7.67 17.51
N MET A 120 37.07 8.71 17.28
CA MET A 120 36.95 9.51 16.06
C MET A 120 37.28 8.62 14.86
N LYS A 121 36.24 8.18 14.13
CA LYS A 121 36.41 7.54 12.83
C LYS A 121 37.08 8.55 11.89
N SER A 122 38.06 8.09 11.12
CA SER A 122 38.74 8.92 10.12
C SER A 122 37.73 9.52 9.14
N PRO A 123 37.88 10.79 8.72
CA PRO A 123 36.95 11.45 7.79
C PRO A 123 36.77 10.71 6.45
N GLU A 124 37.72 9.87 6.03
CA GLU A 124 37.57 9.00 4.86
C GLU A 124 36.50 7.90 5.05
N GLN A 125 36.31 7.39 6.28
CA GLN A 125 35.25 6.43 6.60
C GLN A 125 33.87 7.10 6.67
N GLN A 126 33.80 8.37 7.09
CA GLN A 126 32.55 9.16 7.07
C GLN A 126 32.09 9.49 5.65
N GLN A 127 33.01 9.77 4.71
CA GLN A 127 32.64 9.99 3.30
C GLN A 127 32.20 8.71 2.59
N ALA A 128 32.75 7.55 2.95
CA ALA A 128 32.27 6.26 2.45
C ALA A 128 30.86 5.91 2.96
N GLY A 129 30.54 6.26 4.22
CA GLY A 129 29.20 6.08 4.81
C GLY A 129 28.15 7.08 4.33
N GLY A 130 28.57 8.26 3.84
CA GLY A 130 27.68 9.32 3.33
C GLY A 130 27.07 9.06 1.95
N ARG A 131 27.53 8.04 1.22
CA ARG A 131 26.81 7.55 0.03
C ARG A 131 25.56 6.85 0.51
N LEU A 132 24.45 7.60 0.60
CA LEU A 132 23.08 7.14 0.90
C LEU A 132 22.96 5.64 0.61
N ALA A 133 23.14 4.84 1.66
CA ALA A 133 23.11 3.41 1.52
C ALA A 133 21.71 3.08 0.99
N LYS A 134 21.66 2.51 -0.22
CA LYS A 134 20.38 2.22 -0.86
C LYS A 134 19.62 1.26 0.06
N PRO A 135 18.30 1.44 0.26
CA PRO A 135 17.50 0.46 0.97
C PRO A 135 17.72 -0.92 0.34
N ASP A 136 17.85 -1.92 1.21
CA ASP A 136 18.16 -3.29 0.81
C ASP A 136 17.15 -3.79 -0.24
N PRO A 137 17.58 -4.09 -1.47
CA PRO A 137 16.68 -4.49 -2.54
C PRO A 137 15.94 -5.80 -2.23
N VAL A 138 16.49 -6.66 -1.37
CA VAL A 138 15.88 -7.94 -0.99
C VAL A 138 14.62 -7.71 -0.16
N ARG A 139 14.68 -6.84 0.85
CA ARG A 139 13.51 -6.48 1.67
C ARG A 139 12.41 -5.83 0.84
N LEU A 140 12.80 -4.96 -0.09
CA LEU A 140 11.85 -4.31 -1.00
C LEU A 140 11.13 -5.36 -1.86
N ARG A 141 11.88 -6.32 -2.44
CA ARG A 141 11.33 -7.42 -3.25
C ARG A 141 10.41 -8.34 -2.45
N GLN A 142 10.77 -8.69 -1.22
CA GLN A 142 9.95 -9.52 -0.36
C GLN A 142 8.60 -8.85 -0.07
N TRP A 143 8.63 -7.54 0.16
CA TRP A 143 7.41 -6.78 0.38
C TRP A 143 6.52 -6.68 -0.87
N TYR A 144 7.10 -6.44 -2.05
CA TYR A 144 6.35 -6.50 -3.31
C TYR A 144 5.70 -7.86 -3.52
N THR A 145 6.42 -8.94 -3.22
CA THR A 145 5.91 -10.31 -3.34
C THR A 145 4.70 -10.52 -2.43
N ASN A 146 4.76 -10.07 -1.18
CA ASN A 146 3.63 -10.13 -0.25
C ASN A 146 2.44 -9.30 -0.74
N LEU A 147 2.69 -8.13 -1.32
CA LEU A 147 1.64 -7.28 -1.88
C LEU A 147 0.95 -7.96 -3.07
N PHE A 148 1.72 -8.57 -3.97
CA PHE A 148 1.18 -9.36 -5.09
C PHE A 148 0.43 -10.60 -4.61
N ALA A 149 0.90 -11.27 -3.56
CA ALA A 149 0.21 -12.41 -2.97
C ALA A 149 -1.18 -12.03 -2.43
N ILE A 150 -1.36 -10.80 -1.93
CA ILE A 150 -2.67 -10.27 -1.48
C ILE A 150 -3.52 -9.82 -2.67
N LEU A 151 -2.93 -9.23 -3.72
CA LEU A 151 -3.66 -8.75 -4.89
C LEU A 151 -4.13 -9.87 -5.81
N SER A 152 -3.35 -10.94 -5.95
CA SER A 152 -3.66 -12.09 -6.80
C SER A 152 -5.04 -12.71 -6.52
N PRO A 153 -5.43 -13.06 -5.28
CA PRO A 153 -6.76 -13.61 -5.00
C PRO A 153 -7.87 -12.59 -5.29
N LEU A 154 -7.60 -11.29 -5.15
CA LEU A 154 -8.56 -10.24 -5.46
C LEU A 154 -8.82 -10.14 -6.97
N ILE A 155 -7.77 -10.23 -7.79
CA ILE A 155 -7.89 -10.34 -9.25
C ILE A 155 -8.69 -11.60 -9.60
N ALA A 156 -8.31 -12.75 -9.05
CA ALA A 156 -8.98 -14.02 -9.31
C ALA A 156 -10.47 -13.96 -8.95
N PHE A 157 -10.80 -13.37 -7.79
CA PHE A 157 -12.18 -13.18 -7.35
C PHE A 157 -12.98 -12.28 -8.30
N THR A 158 -12.40 -11.16 -8.75
CA THR A 158 -13.04 -10.27 -9.73
C THR A 158 -13.31 -11.00 -11.05
N VAL A 159 -12.34 -11.76 -11.56
CA VAL A 159 -12.48 -12.53 -12.80
C VAL A 159 -13.56 -13.61 -12.66
N LEU A 160 -13.55 -14.36 -11.55
CA LEU A 160 -14.56 -15.39 -11.26
C LEU A 160 -15.97 -14.79 -11.16
N THR A 161 -16.11 -13.64 -10.50
CA THR A 161 -17.40 -12.95 -10.38
C THR A 161 -17.91 -12.49 -11.75
N LEU A 162 -17.05 -11.88 -12.57
CA LEU A 162 -17.40 -11.49 -13.93
C LEU A 162 -17.80 -12.68 -14.79
N TYR A 163 -17.05 -13.78 -14.70
CA TYR A 163 -17.36 -15.02 -15.40
C TYR A 163 -18.73 -15.58 -14.99
N ALA A 164 -19.00 -15.68 -13.69
CA ALA A 164 -20.28 -16.13 -13.17
C ALA A 164 -21.44 -15.24 -13.65
N CYS A 165 -21.26 -13.91 -13.63
CA CYS A 165 -22.25 -12.98 -14.17
C CYS A 165 -22.50 -13.22 -15.66
N ILE A 166 -21.46 -13.42 -16.47
CA ILE A 166 -21.59 -13.69 -17.91
C ILE A 166 -22.34 -15.00 -18.16
N VAL A 167 -21.99 -16.08 -17.44
CA VAL A 167 -22.65 -17.38 -17.59
C VAL A 167 -24.14 -17.26 -17.24
N ILE A 168 -24.49 -16.67 -16.09
CA ILE A 168 -25.89 -16.47 -15.67
C ILE A 168 -26.68 -15.62 -16.68
N LEU A 169 -26.02 -14.64 -17.31
CA LEU A 169 -26.64 -13.81 -18.34
C LEU A 169 -26.88 -14.55 -19.67
N LEU A 170 -26.02 -15.51 -20.01
CA LEU A 170 -26.11 -16.29 -21.25
C LEU A 170 -27.05 -17.49 -21.12
N ASP A 171 -27.07 -18.17 -19.97
CA ASP A 171 -27.92 -19.34 -19.68
C ASP A 171 -29.39 -18.97 -19.41
N GLY A 172 -29.69 -17.69 -19.17
CA GLY A 172 -31.06 -17.20 -19.04
C GLY A 172 -31.80 -17.00 -20.37
N LYS A 173 -31.34 -17.61 -21.46
CA LYS A 173 -32.00 -17.69 -22.77
C LYS A 173 -32.56 -19.09 -22.98
#